data_AF-A0A9P8UK78-F1
#
_entry.id   AF-A0A9P8UK78-F1
#
_cell.length_a   1.000
_cell.length_b   1.000
_cell.length_c   1.000
_cell.angle_alpha   90.00
_cell.angle_beta   90.00
_cell.angle_gamma   90.00
#
_symmetry.space_group_name_H-M   'P 1'
#
loop_
_entity.id
_entity.type
_entity.pdbx_description
1 polymer ?
#
loop_
_entity_poly.entity_id
_entity_poly.type
_entity_poly.pdbx_seq_one_letter_code
_entity_poly.pdbx_strand_id
1 'polypeptide(L)'
;MPDTPTPSEPRSSSQSQGPRRSQRILGRAPRGEASQERQYCTQRCLLGLVRRGRLDAKCPNVLLHRQANLAAADHLIDRDEFLRLLFQQLQESLDHGISRLDVGGSRGVLFKISLMAYGYTFVAKGTVSAFIRDLEHETAIYKHLEGLQGSQVPVCLGAIDLRDMGRIYYYDHRVYIEYLLLLSHGSPI
;
A
#
# COMPACT_ATOMS: atom_id res chain seq x y z
N MET A 1 38.29 -17.07 58.13
CA MET A 1 39.64 -17.42 57.66
C MET A 1 40.19 -18.41 58.66
N PRO A 2 40.63 -19.59 58.22
CA PRO A 2 41.62 -19.82 57.16
C PRO A 2 41.06 -20.74 56.06
N ASP A 3 41.72 -21.19 54.99
CA ASP A 3 42.80 -20.75 54.12
C ASP A 3 42.70 -21.69 52.89
N THR A 4 42.82 -21.16 51.67
CA THR A 4 42.87 -21.95 50.43
C THR A 4 44.19 -22.72 50.34
N PRO A 5 44.18 -23.93 49.79
CA PRO A 5 45.02 -24.14 48.60
C PRO A 5 44.34 -24.99 47.52
N THR A 6 44.40 -24.50 46.28
CA THR A 6 44.40 -25.33 45.06
C THR A 6 45.80 -25.93 44.93
N PRO A 7 45.97 -27.19 44.50
CA PRO A 7 46.44 -27.37 43.11
C PRO A 7 46.09 -28.72 42.43
N SER A 8 46.25 -28.71 41.10
CA SER A 8 46.67 -29.85 40.24
C SER A 8 45.60 -30.78 39.64
N GLU A 9 45.30 -30.58 38.34
CA GLU A 9 44.96 -31.67 37.40
C GLU A 9 46.23 -32.46 37.02
N PRO A 10 46.14 -33.73 36.57
CA PRO A 10 46.12 -33.94 35.11
C PRO A 10 45.35 -35.18 34.59
N ARG A 11 44.73 -34.97 33.42
CA ARG A 11 44.63 -35.88 32.24
C ARG A 11 43.99 -37.27 32.41
N SER A 12 42.88 -37.50 31.69
CA SER A 12 42.91 -38.20 30.38
C SER A 12 41.51 -38.42 29.77
N SER A 13 41.35 -37.84 28.57
CA SER A 13 40.63 -38.33 27.38
C SER A 13 39.42 -39.27 27.51
N SER A 14 38.26 -38.79 27.05
CA SER A 14 37.56 -39.39 25.90
C SER A 14 36.48 -38.47 25.30
N GLN A 15 36.66 -38.20 24.00
CA GLN A 15 35.62 -38.09 22.97
C GLN A 15 34.43 -37.13 23.18
N SER A 16 34.49 -35.99 22.50
CA SER A 16 33.50 -35.67 21.46
C SER A 16 34.00 -34.51 20.59
N GLN A 17 34.23 -34.83 19.31
CA GLN A 17 34.50 -33.86 18.25
C GLN A 17 33.17 -33.25 17.80
N GLY A 18 33.12 -31.91 17.66
CA GLY A 18 32.06 -31.23 16.92
C GLY A 18 32.28 -29.71 16.85
N PRO A 19 32.01 -29.03 15.73
CA PRO A 19 32.88 -27.96 15.24
C PRO A 19 32.30 -26.54 15.28
N ARG A 20 33.20 -25.62 14.91
CA ARG A 20 33.11 -24.18 14.68
C ARG A 20 31.87 -23.66 13.91
N ARG A 21 31.38 -22.51 14.38
CA ARG A 21 31.06 -21.26 13.64
C ARG A 21 30.05 -21.32 12.47
N SER A 22 28.90 -20.68 12.63
CA SER A 22 28.02 -20.18 11.55
C SER A 22 27.15 -19.06 12.14
N GLN A 23 27.53 -17.79 12.06
CA GLN A 23 27.20 -16.84 10.99
C GLN A 23 25.77 -16.96 10.43
N ARG A 24 25.01 -15.88 10.66
CA ARG A 24 23.90 -15.36 9.86
C ARG A 24 22.82 -16.36 9.46
N ILE A 25 21.72 -16.35 10.22
CA ILE A 25 20.39 -16.46 9.62
C ILE A 25 19.55 -15.31 10.20
N LEU A 26 19.76 -14.11 9.63
CA LEU A 26 18.68 -13.14 9.52
C LEU A 26 17.61 -13.86 8.70
N GLY A 27 16.55 -14.29 9.37
CA GLY A 27 15.36 -14.86 8.75
C GLY A 27 14.80 -13.83 7.78
N ARG A 28 15.23 -13.94 6.53
CA ARG A 28 14.62 -13.32 5.37
C ARG A 28 13.21 -13.88 5.35
N ALA A 29 12.25 -13.09 5.85
CA ALA A 29 10.84 -13.32 5.57
C ALA A 29 10.71 -13.62 4.07
N PRO A 30 9.88 -14.59 3.67
CA PRO A 30 9.71 -14.89 2.27
C PRO A 30 9.32 -13.58 1.61
N ARG A 31 10.13 -13.15 0.63
CA ARG A 31 9.74 -12.10 -0.29
C ARG A 31 8.48 -12.62 -0.96
N GLY A 32 7.32 -12.25 -0.40
CA GLY A 32 6.08 -12.17 -1.15
C GLY A 32 6.45 -11.46 -2.44
N GLU A 33 6.06 -12.09 -3.55
CA GLU A 33 6.37 -11.71 -4.91
C GLU A 33 6.56 -10.21 -5.02
N ALA A 34 7.75 -9.81 -5.49
CA ALA A 34 8.02 -8.43 -5.83
C ALA A 34 7.09 -8.07 -6.98
N SER A 35 5.84 -7.77 -6.63
CA SER A 35 4.90 -6.99 -7.41
C SER A 35 5.69 -5.78 -7.79
N GLN A 36 6.17 -5.73 -9.04
CA GLN A 36 7.02 -4.66 -9.54
C GLN A 36 6.45 -3.35 -8.98
N GLU A 37 7.19 -2.66 -8.10
CA GLU A 37 6.68 -1.50 -7.39
C GLU A 37 6.35 -0.42 -8.42
N ARG A 38 5.11 -0.44 -8.93
CA ARG A 38 4.70 0.46 -10.00
C ARG A 38 4.84 1.89 -9.51
N GLN A 39 5.31 2.78 -10.36
CA GLN A 39 5.41 4.18 -9.98
C GLN A 39 4.00 4.76 -9.83
N TYR A 40 3.84 5.72 -8.93
CA TYR A 40 2.56 6.41 -8.75
C TYR A 40 2.16 7.16 -10.02
N CYS A 41 0.87 7.16 -10.34
CA CYS A 41 0.34 8.03 -11.37
C CYS A 41 0.50 9.50 -10.93
N THR A 42 0.72 10.39 -11.91
CA THR A 42 0.77 11.82 -11.63
C THR A 42 -0.59 12.33 -11.16
N GLN A 43 -0.59 13.36 -10.31
CA GLN A 43 -1.85 13.98 -9.85
C GLN A 43 -2.69 14.49 -11.03
N ARG A 44 -2.05 15.05 -12.06
CA ARG A 44 -2.73 15.50 -13.28
C ARG A 44 -3.43 14.36 -14.01
N CYS A 45 -2.82 13.18 -14.09
CA CYS A 45 -3.43 12.00 -14.70
C CYS A 45 -4.66 11.54 -13.90
N LEU A 46 -4.54 11.46 -12.57
CA LEU A 46 -5.64 11.04 -11.70
C LEU A 46 -6.78 12.08 -11.67
N LEU A 47 -6.46 13.36 -11.76
CA LEU A 47 -7.45 14.43 -11.93
C LEU A 47 -8.17 14.31 -13.28
N GLY A 48 -7.43 13.98 -14.34
CA GLY A 48 -7.98 13.66 -15.66
C GLY A 48 -9.01 12.54 -15.58
N LEU A 49 -8.69 11.43 -14.89
CA LEU A 49 -9.63 10.33 -14.66
C LEU A 49 -10.91 10.82 -13.95
N VAL A 50 -10.79 11.59 -12.87
CA VAL A 50 -11.93 12.09 -12.08
C VAL A 50 -12.83 13.03 -12.89
N ARG A 51 -12.23 13.89 -13.71
CA ARG A 51 -12.94 14.92 -14.48
C ARG A 51 -13.25 14.52 -15.93
N ARG A 52 -13.06 13.24 -16.31
CA ARG A 52 -13.18 12.74 -17.69
C ARG A 52 -12.34 13.55 -18.70
N GLY A 53 -11.13 13.92 -18.29
CA GLY A 53 -10.16 14.68 -19.07
C GLY A 53 -9.13 13.81 -19.79
N ARG A 54 -8.07 14.49 -20.27
CA ARG A 54 -6.95 13.89 -21.00
C ARG A 54 -5.96 13.20 -20.08
N LEU A 55 -5.31 12.17 -20.61
CA LEU A 55 -4.15 11.54 -20.00
C LEU A 55 -2.98 12.54 -19.89
N ASP A 56 -2.26 12.47 -18.76
CA ASP A 56 -0.99 13.19 -18.62
C ASP A 56 0.12 12.41 -19.32
N ALA A 57 0.74 13.01 -20.34
CA ALA A 57 1.87 12.42 -21.06
C ALA A 57 3.09 12.14 -20.17
N LYS A 58 3.19 12.81 -19.00
CA LYS A 58 4.26 12.58 -18.01
C LYS A 58 3.94 11.44 -17.04
N CYS A 59 2.76 10.84 -17.10
CA CYS A 59 2.42 9.72 -16.22
C CYS A 59 3.27 8.50 -16.57
N PRO A 60 3.99 7.89 -15.60
CA PRO A 60 4.81 6.70 -15.86
C PRO A 60 3.98 5.49 -16.34
N ASN A 61 2.68 5.48 -16.03
CA ASN A 61 1.75 4.42 -16.39
C ASN A 61 0.87 4.78 -17.61
N VAL A 62 1.16 5.86 -18.34
CA VAL A 62 0.29 6.36 -19.43
C VAL A 62 -0.01 5.31 -20.50
N LEU A 63 0.96 4.43 -20.81
CA LEU A 63 0.78 3.36 -21.78
C LEU A 63 -0.21 2.29 -21.29
N LEU A 64 -0.23 2.01 -19.98
CA LEU A 64 -1.18 1.08 -19.38
C LEU A 64 -2.60 1.65 -19.40
N HIS A 65 -2.75 2.96 -19.19
CA HIS A 65 -4.06 3.61 -19.27
C HIS A 65 -4.65 3.59 -20.68
N ARG A 66 -3.78 3.62 -21.71
CA ARG A 66 -4.17 3.53 -23.14
C ARG A 66 -4.40 2.11 -23.62
N GLN A 67 -3.90 1.11 -22.89
CA GLN A 67 -3.91 -0.29 -23.29
C GLN A 67 -3.38 -0.45 -24.74
N ALA A 68 -4.14 -1.10 -25.62
CA ALA A 68 -3.80 -1.26 -27.04
C ALA A 68 -4.12 -0.01 -27.90
N ASN A 69 -4.84 0.98 -27.37
CA ASN A 69 -5.27 2.16 -28.14
C ASN A 69 -4.27 3.31 -27.97
N LEU A 70 -3.14 3.25 -28.68
CA LEU A 70 -2.07 4.25 -28.61
C LEU A 70 -2.50 5.66 -29.06
N ALA A 71 -3.59 5.77 -29.83
CA ALA A 71 -4.15 7.05 -30.27
C ALA A 71 -5.07 7.71 -29.22
N ALA A 72 -5.46 6.99 -28.16
CA ALA A 72 -6.30 7.53 -27.10
C ALA A 72 -5.57 8.63 -26.32
N ALA A 73 -6.05 9.86 -26.46
CA ALA A 73 -5.57 10.98 -25.67
C ALA A 73 -6.27 11.09 -24.31
N ASP A 74 -7.44 10.46 -24.17
CA ASP A 74 -8.29 10.47 -22.99
C ASP A 74 -8.24 9.12 -22.26
N HIS A 75 -8.71 9.11 -21.01
CA HIS A 75 -8.81 7.89 -20.22
C HIS A 75 -9.87 6.95 -20.82
N LEU A 76 -9.55 5.65 -20.92
CA LEU A 76 -10.49 4.64 -21.44
C LEU A 76 -11.65 4.32 -20.50
N ILE A 77 -11.46 4.58 -19.21
CA ILE A 77 -12.47 4.40 -18.16
C ILE A 77 -12.69 5.74 -17.47
N ASP A 78 -13.90 5.95 -16.97
CA ASP A 78 -14.19 7.07 -16.10
C ASP A 78 -13.99 6.69 -14.62
N ARG A 79 -14.23 7.65 -13.73
CA ARG A 79 -14.10 7.46 -12.28
C ARG A 79 -15.00 6.34 -11.75
N ASP A 80 -16.23 6.24 -12.23
CA ASP A 80 -17.21 5.32 -11.66
C ASP A 80 -16.88 3.89 -12.09
N GLU A 81 -16.46 3.70 -13.34
CA GLU A 81 -15.93 2.44 -13.85
C GLU A 81 -14.61 2.05 -13.15
N PHE A 82 -13.72 3.02 -12.89
CA PHE A 82 -12.51 2.80 -12.09
C PHE A 82 -12.84 2.26 -10.69
N LEU A 83 -13.79 2.87 -9.98
CA LEU A 83 -14.19 2.42 -8.64
C LEU A 83 -14.81 1.02 -8.68
N ARG A 84 -15.64 0.74 -9.69
CA ARG A 84 -16.26 -0.58 -9.89
C ARG A 84 -15.21 -1.67 -10.11
N LEU A 85 -14.24 -1.42 -10.99
CA LEU A 85 -13.16 -2.36 -11.28
C LEU A 85 -12.24 -2.57 -10.09
N LEU A 86 -11.92 -1.50 -9.37
CA LEU A 86 -11.13 -1.60 -8.14
C LEU A 86 -11.86 -2.38 -7.07
N PHE A 87 -13.16 -2.14 -6.88
CA PHE A 87 -13.99 -2.90 -5.96
C PHE A 87 -13.95 -4.39 -6.28
N GLN A 88 -14.09 -4.77 -7.56
CA GLN A 88 -13.97 -6.17 -8.00
C GLN A 88 -12.60 -6.76 -7.69
N GLN A 89 -11.51 -6.04 -7.99
CA GLN A 89 -10.16 -6.48 -7.67
C GLN A 89 -9.98 -6.75 -6.17
N LEU A 90 -10.45 -5.83 -5.32
CA LEU A 90 -10.35 -5.96 -3.86
C LEU A 90 -11.23 -7.11 -3.32
N GLN A 91 -12.37 -7.37 -3.95
CA GLN A 91 -13.25 -8.48 -3.58
C GLN A 91 -12.60 -9.84 -3.86
N GLU A 92 -11.87 -9.95 -4.98
CA GLU A 92 -11.12 -11.13 -5.38
C GLU A 92 -9.88 -11.35 -4.49
N SER A 93 -9.05 -10.32 -4.29
CA SER A 93 -7.85 -10.39 -3.46
C SER A 93 -7.48 -9.04 -2.89
N LEU A 94 -7.21 -9.00 -1.58
CA LEU A 94 -6.66 -7.82 -0.91
C LEU A 94 -5.13 -7.80 -0.89
N ASP A 95 -4.47 -8.83 -1.42
CA ASP A 95 -3.01 -8.87 -1.55
C ASP A 95 -2.57 -8.41 -2.93
N HIS A 96 -3.43 -8.58 -3.94
CA HIS A 96 -3.08 -8.28 -5.31
C HIS A 96 -3.11 -6.78 -5.61
N GLY A 97 -1.93 -6.22 -5.87
CA GLY A 97 -1.79 -4.80 -6.19
C GLY A 97 -1.91 -3.87 -4.99
N ILE A 98 -1.90 -4.39 -3.75
CA ILE A 98 -1.87 -3.59 -2.52
C ILE A 98 -0.51 -3.75 -1.85
N SER A 99 0.08 -2.64 -1.41
CA SER A 99 1.31 -2.64 -0.62
C SER A 99 1.16 -1.68 0.54
N ARG A 100 1.48 -2.15 1.75
CA ARG A 100 1.53 -1.30 2.95
C ARG A 100 2.69 -0.34 2.82
N LEU A 101 2.49 0.93 3.17
CA LEU A 101 3.55 1.93 3.13
C LEU A 101 4.28 2.10 4.46
N ASP A 102 3.91 1.32 5.48
CA ASP A 102 4.40 1.42 6.87
C ASP A 102 4.34 2.84 7.48
N VAL A 103 3.60 3.74 6.82
CA VAL A 103 3.25 5.07 7.29
C VAL A 103 1.84 5.01 7.85
N GLY A 104 1.76 4.85 9.17
CA GLY A 104 0.51 4.89 9.93
C GLY A 104 0.38 6.19 10.70
N GLY A 105 -0.76 6.85 10.57
CA GLY A 105 -1.17 7.92 11.48
C GLY A 105 -1.98 7.36 12.65
N SER A 106 -2.38 8.22 13.59
CA SER A 106 -3.22 7.83 14.73
C SER A 106 -4.60 7.30 14.34
N ARG A 107 -5.07 7.60 13.12
CA ARG A 107 -6.46 7.38 12.65
C ARG A 107 -6.56 6.55 11.38
N GLY A 108 -5.45 5.98 10.92
CA GLY A 108 -5.43 5.17 9.70
C GLY A 108 -4.04 4.88 9.19
N VAL A 109 -3.97 3.97 8.23
CA VAL A 109 -2.74 3.46 7.64
C VAL A 109 -2.74 3.71 6.15
N LEU A 110 -1.57 4.00 5.58
CA LEU A 110 -1.44 4.26 4.16
C LEU A 110 -1.07 2.99 3.38
N PHE A 111 -1.75 2.83 2.26
CA PHE A 111 -1.51 1.79 1.28
C PHE A 111 -1.15 2.42 -0.05
N LYS A 112 -0.29 1.75 -0.79
CA LYS A 112 -0.14 1.91 -2.23
C LYS A 112 -1.03 0.89 -2.91
N ILE A 113 -1.94 1.35 -3.76
CA ILE A 113 -2.87 0.48 -4.48
C ILE A 113 -2.65 0.67 -5.99
N SER A 114 -2.63 -0.43 -6.72
CA SER A 114 -2.57 -0.48 -8.18
C SER A 114 -3.80 -1.20 -8.73
N LEU A 115 -4.63 -0.52 -9.52
CA LEU A 115 -5.63 -1.17 -10.35
C LEU A 115 -4.91 -1.88 -11.50
N MET A 116 -4.87 -3.21 -11.44
CA MET A 116 -4.01 -4.03 -12.31
C MET A 116 -4.43 -3.98 -13.78
N ALA A 117 -5.73 -3.93 -14.03
CA ALA A 117 -6.30 -3.96 -15.38
C ALA A 117 -5.88 -2.76 -16.25
N TYR A 118 -5.74 -1.57 -15.64
CA TYR A 118 -5.45 -0.31 -16.34
C TYR A 118 -4.20 0.43 -15.83
N GLY A 119 -3.49 -0.15 -14.86
CA GLY A 119 -2.23 0.38 -14.33
C GLY A 119 -2.34 1.65 -13.47
N TYR A 120 -3.53 2.00 -12.97
CA TYR A 120 -3.67 3.16 -12.08
C TYR A 120 -3.08 2.87 -10.71
N THR A 121 -1.99 3.58 -10.37
CA THR A 121 -1.28 3.41 -9.10
C THR A 121 -1.41 4.69 -8.27
N PHE A 122 -1.93 4.57 -7.05
CA PHE A 122 -2.30 5.69 -6.18
C PHE A 122 -2.16 5.30 -4.70
N VAL A 123 -2.48 6.23 -3.79
CA VAL A 123 -2.41 6.00 -2.34
C VAL A 123 -3.83 5.82 -1.80
N ALA A 124 -4.03 4.89 -0.87
CA ALA A 124 -5.27 4.79 -0.13
C ALA A 124 -4.99 4.94 1.37
N LYS A 125 -5.84 5.71 2.05
CA LYS A 125 -5.85 5.79 3.50
C LYS A 125 -6.93 4.84 4.00
N GLY A 126 -6.50 3.79 4.70
CA GLY A 126 -7.41 2.86 5.33
C GLY A 126 -7.65 3.17 6.80
N THR A 127 -8.87 2.94 7.27
CA THR A 127 -9.21 3.08 8.69
C THR A 127 -10.04 1.92 9.23
N VAL A 128 -10.09 1.83 10.55
CA VAL A 128 -10.88 0.85 11.30
C VAL A 128 -12.30 1.38 11.54
N SER A 129 -13.24 0.48 11.87
CA SER A 129 -14.65 0.80 12.10
C SER A 129 -14.90 2.05 12.96
N ALA A 130 -14.12 2.19 14.04
CA ALA A 130 -14.25 3.29 15.00
C ALA A 130 -14.02 4.69 14.41
N PHE A 131 -13.27 4.82 13.31
CA PHE A 131 -12.89 6.09 12.71
C PHE A 131 -13.45 6.29 11.29
N ILE A 132 -14.39 5.44 10.85
CA ILE A 132 -15.01 5.57 9.52
C ILE A 132 -15.66 6.95 9.35
N ARG A 133 -16.41 7.42 10.35
CA ARG A 133 -17.07 8.73 10.33
C ARG A 133 -16.10 9.89 10.09
N ASP A 134 -14.90 9.77 10.63
CA ASP A 134 -13.87 10.79 10.47
C ASP A 134 -13.32 10.81 9.04
N LEU A 135 -13.17 9.64 8.42
CA LEU A 135 -12.69 9.49 7.06
C LEU A 135 -13.78 9.84 6.02
N GLU A 136 -15.05 9.60 6.33
CA GLU A 136 -16.20 10.13 5.57
C GLU A 136 -16.22 11.66 5.61
N HIS A 137 -15.98 12.26 6.78
CA HIS A 137 -15.87 13.72 6.91
C HIS A 137 -14.71 14.27 6.08
N GLU A 138 -13.54 13.61 6.11
CA GLU A 138 -12.39 13.96 5.26
C GLU A 138 -12.75 13.88 3.76
N THR A 139 -13.47 12.85 3.35
CA THR A 139 -13.98 12.71 1.98
C THR A 139 -14.92 13.85 1.59
N ALA A 140 -15.78 14.30 2.51
CA ALA A 140 -16.66 15.44 2.29
C ALA A 140 -15.86 16.75 2.15
N ILE A 141 -14.80 16.95 2.94
CA ILE A 141 -13.88 18.09 2.80
C ILE A 141 -13.26 18.09 1.40
N TYR A 142 -12.77 16.94 0.91
CA TYR A 142 -12.21 16.86 -0.44
C TYR A 142 -13.21 17.29 -1.52
N LYS A 143 -14.51 16.97 -1.38
CA LYS A 143 -15.56 17.45 -2.30
C LYS A 143 -15.68 18.98 -2.28
N HIS A 144 -15.60 19.61 -1.11
CA HIS A 144 -15.61 21.08 -1.01
C HIS A 144 -14.35 21.74 -1.58
N LEU A 145 -13.22 21.01 -1.61
CA LEU A 145 -11.94 21.47 -2.14
C LEU A 145 -11.71 21.06 -3.61
N GLU A 146 -12.77 20.72 -4.36
CA GLU A 146 -12.65 20.23 -5.74
C GLU A 146 -11.78 21.13 -6.63
N GLY A 147 -11.87 22.45 -6.47
CA GLY A 147 -11.08 23.43 -7.24
C GLY A 147 -9.57 23.41 -6.92
N LEU A 148 -9.17 22.90 -5.76
CA LEU A 148 -7.78 22.88 -5.29
C LEU A 148 -7.11 21.49 -5.47
N GLN A 149 -7.88 20.48 -5.87
CA GLN A 149 -7.37 19.13 -6.08
C GLN A 149 -6.42 19.05 -7.27
N GLY A 150 -5.28 18.39 -7.06
CA GLY A 150 -4.23 18.22 -8.07
C GLY A 150 -3.28 19.40 -8.18
N SER A 151 -3.45 20.44 -7.34
CA SER A 151 -2.56 21.59 -7.24
C SER A 151 -2.06 21.79 -5.80
N GLN A 152 -2.98 22.03 -4.86
CA GLN A 152 -2.66 22.30 -3.45
C GLN A 152 -2.99 21.12 -2.54
N VAL A 153 -3.99 20.32 -2.91
CA VAL A 153 -4.37 19.12 -2.18
C VAL A 153 -4.37 17.90 -3.10
N PRO A 154 -4.16 16.69 -2.55
CA PRO A 154 -4.30 15.46 -3.33
C PRO A 154 -5.66 15.34 -4.02
N VAL A 155 -5.68 14.67 -5.17
CA VAL A 155 -6.91 14.32 -5.88
C VAL A 155 -7.61 13.19 -5.15
N CYS A 156 -8.86 13.39 -4.76
CA CYS A 156 -9.73 12.37 -4.20
C CYS A 156 -10.41 11.59 -5.33
N LEU A 157 -10.05 10.32 -5.47
CA LEU A 157 -10.61 9.42 -6.48
C LEU A 157 -11.97 8.86 -6.04
N GLY A 158 -12.23 8.83 -4.74
CA GLY A 158 -13.43 8.28 -4.13
C GLY A 158 -13.08 7.53 -2.85
N ALA A 159 -14.03 6.74 -2.37
CA ALA A 159 -13.85 5.87 -1.23
C ALA A 159 -14.51 4.51 -1.48
N ILE A 160 -14.00 3.48 -0.82
CA ILE A 160 -14.51 2.12 -0.86
C ILE A 160 -14.73 1.63 0.56
N ASP A 161 -15.94 1.15 0.83
CA ASP A 161 -16.26 0.43 2.05
C ASP A 161 -16.01 -1.06 1.82
N LEU A 162 -15.07 -1.64 2.58
CA LEU A 162 -14.77 -3.07 2.50
C LEU A 162 -15.86 -3.92 3.18
N ARG A 163 -16.69 -3.31 4.03
CA ARG A 163 -17.82 -4.00 4.67
C ARG A 163 -18.88 -4.38 3.65
N ASP A 164 -19.05 -3.58 2.60
CA ASP A 164 -20.01 -3.86 1.51
C ASP A 164 -19.69 -5.15 0.75
N MET A 165 -18.41 -5.54 0.71
CA MET A 165 -17.94 -6.80 0.13
C MET A 165 -17.74 -7.91 1.17
N GLY A 166 -18.09 -7.66 2.45
CA GLY A 166 -17.87 -8.62 3.55
C GLY A 166 -16.39 -8.94 3.79
N ARG A 167 -15.49 -8.01 3.47
CA ARG A 167 -14.04 -8.18 3.63
C ARG A 167 -13.51 -7.30 4.74
N ILE A 168 -12.43 -7.78 5.36
CA ILE A 168 -11.67 -7.05 6.36
C ILE A 168 -10.20 -7.23 6.00
N TYR A 169 -9.45 -6.13 5.88
CA TYR A 169 -8.00 -6.21 5.69
C TYR A 169 -7.30 -6.25 7.04
N TYR A 170 -6.53 -7.32 7.26
CA TYR A 170 -5.79 -7.56 8.50
C TYR A 170 -4.44 -6.84 8.43
N TYR A 171 -4.36 -5.63 9.00
CA TYR A 171 -3.13 -4.85 8.95
C TYR A 171 -2.10 -5.32 9.98
N ASP A 172 -2.53 -5.53 11.22
CA ASP A 172 -1.75 -6.07 12.35
C ASP A 172 -2.72 -6.67 13.40
N HIS A 173 -2.21 -7.22 14.50
CA HIS A 173 -2.97 -7.79 15.61
C HIS A 173 -4.08 -6.81 16.06
N ARG A 174 -5.34 -7.15 15.76
CA ARG A 174 -6.56 -6.39 16.09
C ARG A 174 -6.78 -5.09 15.29
N VAL A 175 -6.04 -4.83 14.22
CA VAL A 175 -6.27 -3.69 13.32
C VAL A 175 -6.95 -4.16 12.04
N TYR A 176 -8.27 -3.94 12.00
CA TYR A 176 -9.17 -4.36 10.92
C TYR A 176 -9.52 -3.16 10.06
N ILE A 177 -8.89 -3.05 8.89
CA ILE A 177 -9.21 -1.97 7.97
C ILE A 177 -10.49 -2.34 7.22
N GLU A 178 -11.47 -1.44 7.33
CA GLU A 178 -12.83 -1.63 6.84
C GLU A 178 -13.24 -0.56 5.82
N TYR A 179 -12.54 0.58 5.77
CA TYR A 179 -12.87 1.67 4.86
C TYR A 179 -11.60 2.28 4.26
N LEU A 180 -11.61 2.54 2.95
CA LEU A 180 -10.49 3.08 2.19
C LEU A 180 -10.88 4.39 1.52
N LEU A 181 -10.16 5.47 1.81
CA LEU A 181 -10.19 6.73 1.06
C LEU A 181 -9.07 6.73 0.03
N LEU A 182 -9.41 6.92 -1.25
CA LEU A 182 -8.50 6.80 -2.38
C LEU A 182 -8.00 8.19 -2.82
N LEU A 183 -6.69 8.39 -2.78
CA LEU A 183 -6.03 9.68 -2.99
C LEU A 183 -4.86 9.57 -3.98
N SER A 184 -4.59 10.64 -4.71
CA SER A 184 -3.34 10.74 -5.47
C SER A 184 -2.12 10.82 -4.54
N HIS A 185 -0.98 10.32 -4.99
CA HIS A 185 0.27 10.54 -4.25
C HIS A 185 0.67 12.03 -4.29
N GLY A 186 0.94 12.60 -3.10
CA GLY A 186 1.63 13.87 -2.97
C GLY A 186 3.13 13.62 -3.04
N SER A 187 3.78 14.03 -4.13
CA SER A 187 5.24 14.16 -4.08
C SER A 187 5.55 15.34 -3.14
N PRO A 188 6.44 15.16 -2.14
CA PRO A 188 6.97 16.32 -1.42
C PRO A 188 7.66 17.23 -2.45
N ILE A 189 7.34 18.52 -2.34
CA ILE A 189 7.94 19.61 -3.14
C ILE A 189 9.39 19.79 -2.70
#